data_AF-A0A5J4F5A3-F1
#
_entry.id   AF-A0A5J4F5A3-F1
#
_cell.length_a   1.000
_cell.length_b   1.000
_cell.length_c   1.000
_cell.angle_alpha   90.00
_cell.angle_beta   90.00
_cell.angle_gamma   90.00
#
_symmetry.space_group_name_H-M   'P 1'
#
loop_
_entity.id
_entity.type
_entity.pdbx_description
1 polymer ?
#
loop_
_entity_poly.entity_id
_entity_poly.type
_entity_poly.pdbx_seq_one_letter_code
_entity_poly.pdbx_strand_id
1 'polypeptide(L)'
;MPFPISQGLFQFDLIDHFAILGVSIDAEHKEIRQRYLKIAHKLHPDTCRTHTPGEREQASQLLSKLVNPAYEHLSRDLSREEFRLILTQMGKTMARDASSIPIISEPAKKLAQSSANHELAYQKILQSLAIDQYAALENTYQKIAQLSELNLVYLMLTEGQGHKKTGPKVFVSQGSPNQSELVVAAVTAAAPAKAKESPLEAYIRRAQASLDQNNPAQALRELRDALRQEPDNSICHALLGLVYLRQNQLSMARVHINRAWQVSPQDAMVIKCKQELDRVVNPNTEIQDQKGQKKEEDPKSGFWSRFGGKKNK
;
A
#
# COMPACT_ATOMS: atom_id res chain seq x y z
N MET A 1 3.17 12.99 11.42
CA MET A 1 3.48 12.65 12.83
C MET A 1 3.26 11.16 12.97
N PRO A 2 4.27 10.36 13.31
CA PRO A 2 4.04 8.95 13.62
C PRO A 2 3.13 8.87 14.85
N PHE A 3 2.07 8.09 14.78
CA PHE A 3 1.23 7.81 15.94
C PHE A 3 2.02 6.93 16.92
N PRO A 4 1.82 7.05 18.25
CA PRO A 4 2.49 6.21 19.24
C PRO A 4 1.86 4.80 19.28
N ILE A 5 1.74 4.17 18.11
CA ILE A 5 1.16 2.84 17.93
C ILE A 5 2.22 1.98 17.24
N SER A 6 2.71 0.95 17.92
CA SER A 6 3.79 0.08 17.44
C SER A 6 3.42 -1.41 17.51
N GLN A 7 2.13 -1.73 17.52
CA GLN A 7 1.60 -3.10 17.61
C GLN A 7 0.66 -3.39 16.44
N GLY A 8 0.45 -4.67 16.15
CA GLY A 8 -0.43 -5.10 15.07
C GLY A 8 0.13 -4.71 13.70
N LEU A 9 -0.72 -4.27 12.78
CA LEU A 9 -0.31 -3.90 11.42
C LEU A 9 0.59 -2.65 11.39
N PHE A 10 0.54 -1.79 12.41
CA PHE A 10 1.39 -0.60 12.52
C PHE A 10 2.89 -0.93 12.60
N GLN A 11 3.28 -2.13 13.05
CA GLN A 11 4.68 -2.53 13.10
C GLN A 11 5.29 -2.79 11.71
N PHE A 12 4.46 -2.83 10.66
CA PHE A 12 4.86 -3.02 9.27
C PHE A 12 4.64 -1.76 8.43
N ASP A 13 4.78 -0.56 9.01
CA ASP A 13 4.64 0.71 8.26
C ASP A 13 3.31 0.81 7.49
N LEU A 14 2.24 0.27 8.09
CA LEU A 14 0.88 0.31 7.57
C LEU A 14 -0.05 0.97 8.59
N ILE A 15 -0.74 2.03 8.18
CA ILE A 15 -1.76 2.67 9.01
C ILE A 15 -3.05 1.84 8.92
N ASP A 16 -3.38 1.12 9.99
CA ASP A 16 -4.60 0.30 10.02
C ASP A 16 -5.85 1.16 10.21
N HIS A 17 -6.43 1.61 9.09
CA HIS A 17 -7.63 2.42 9.06
C HIS A 17 -8.86 1.71 9.63
N PHE A 18 -8.94 0.37 9.51
CA PHE A 18 -10.04 -0.40 10.08
C PHE A 18 -9.95 -0.43 11.61
N ALA A 19 -8.74 -0.63 12.15
CA ALA A 19 -8.51 -0.53 13.59
C ALA A 19 -8.81 0.88 14.11
N ILE A 20 -8.39 1.94 13.43
CA ILE A 20 -8.68 3.34 13.83
C ILE A 20 -10.19 3.60 13.96
N LEU A 21 -10.98 3.09 13.02
CA LEU A 21 -12.44 3.23 13.07
C LEU A 21 -13.11 2.15 13.94
N GLY A 22 -12.40 1.10 14.35
CA GLY A 22 -12.96 -0.01 15.12
C GLY A 22 -14.06 -0.75 14.35
N VAL A 23 -13.82 -1.03 13.08
CA VAL A 23 -14.70 -1.81 12.20
C VAL A 23 -13.97 -3.05 11.68
N SER A 24 -14.73 -4.07 11.27
CA SER A 24 -14.19 -5.25 10.60
C SER A 24 -13.39 -4.88 9.34
N ILE A 25 -12.34 -5.64 9.01
CA ILE A 25 -11.65 -5.51 7.71
C ILE A 25 -12.59 -5.79 6.52
N ASP A 26 -13.66 -6.56 6.77
CA ASP A 26 -14.72 -6.89 5.82
C ASP A 26 -15.88 -5.87 5.84
N ALA A 27 -15.79 -4.80 6.65
CA ALA A 27 -16.89 -3.84 6.84
C ALA A 27 -17.28 -3.07 5.56
N GLU A 28 -18.58 -2.96 5.32
CA GLU A 28 -19.11 -2.24 4.16
C GLU A 28 -19.21 -0.72 4.41
N HIS A 29 -19.39 0.05 3.32
CA HIS A 29 -19.46 1.53 3.37
C HIS A 29 -20.47 2.03 4.41
N LYS A 30 -21.63 1.38 4.53
CA LYS A 30 -22.68 1.75 5.49
C LYS A 30 -22.20 1.61 6.93
N GLU A 31 -21.53 0.51 7.26
CA GLU A 31 -21.02 0.22 8.60
C GLU A 31 -19.88 1.18 8.96
N ILE A 32 -18.95 1.41 8.03
CA ILE A 32 -17.85 2.37 8.17
C ILE A 32 -18.40 3.78 8.46
N ARG A 33 -19.37 4.24 7.67
CA ARG A 33 -20.00 5.56 7.86
C ARG A 33 -20.71 5.65 9.22
N GLN A 34 -21.51 4.65 9.58
CA GLN A 34 -22.21 4.65 10.87
C GLN A 34 -21.24 4.71 12.05
N ARG A 35 -20.15 3.96 11.97
CA ARG A 35 -19.12 3.95 13.01
C ARG A 35 -18.35 5.26 13.07
N TYR A 36 -17.96 5.81 11.92
CA TYR A 36 -17.33 7.13 11.84
C TYR A 36 -18.19 8.21 12.51
N LEU A 37 -19.48 8.29 12.20
CA LEU A 37 -20.38 9.28 12.80
C LEU A 37 -20.45 9.16 14.34
N LYS A 38 -20.44 7.93 14.87
CA LYS A 38 -20.41 7.69 16.33
C LYS A 38 -19.10 8.18 16.96
N ILE A 39 -17.97 7.96 16.30
CA ILE A 39 -16.65 8.42 16.77
C ILE A 39 -16.57 9.95 16.68
N ALA A 40 -16.94 10.52 15.54
CA ALA A 40 -16.94 11.96 15.30
C ALA A 40 -17.80 12.68 16.35
N HIS A 41 -19.02 12.20 16.62
CA HIS A 41 -19.85 12.75 17.70
C HIS A 41 -19.18 12.65 19.08
N LYS A 42 -18.43 11.59 19.37
CA LYS A 42 -17.72 11.47 20.65
C LYS A 42 -16.53 12.42 20.79
N LEU A 43 -15.84 12.73 19.69
CA LEU A 43 -14.59 13.50 19.66
C LEU A 43 -14.75 14.97 19.22
N HIS A 44 -15.91 15.36 18.70
CA HIS A 44 -16.14 16.71 18.22
C HIS A 44 -16.17 17.71 19.39
N PRO A 45 -15.53 18.89 19.26
CA PRO A 45 -15.39 19.86 20.36
C PRO A 45 -16.73 20.30 20.97
N ASP A 46 -17.79 20.38 20.16
CA ASP A 46 -19.12 20.82 20.62
C ASP A 46 -19.93 19.75 21.35
N THR A 47 -19.61 18.46 21.16
CA THR A 47 -20.36 17.32 21.73
C THR A 47 -19.54 16.52 22.74
N CYS A 48 -18.22 16.71 22.80
CA CYS A 48 -17.36 16.21 23.87
C CYS A 48 -17.83 16.76 25.22
N ARG A 49 -18.43 15.89 26.04
CA ARG A 49 -18.89 16.24 27.40
C ARG A 49 -17.76 16.36 28.43
N THR A 50 -16.48 16.30 28.01
CA THR A 50 -15.32 16.32 28.92
C THR A 50 -14.99 17.74 29.40
N HIS A 51 -14.47 17.81 30.63
CA HIS A 51 -14.49 19.01 31.48
C HIS A 51 -13.19 19.83 31.44
N THR A 52 -12.16 19.41 30.70
CA THR A 52 -10.86 20.12 30.66
C THR A 52 -10.47 20.61 29.25
N PRO A 53 -9.80 21.78 29.12
CA PRO A 53 -9.29 22.26 27.84
C PRO A 53 -8.30 21.29 27.15
N GLY A 54 -7.49 20.58 27.93
CA GLY A 54 -6.49 19.63 27.40
C GLY A 54 -7.13 18.42 26.71
N GLU A 55 -8.16 17.83 27.31
CA GLU A 55 -8.89 16.70 26.70
C GLU A 55 -9.61 17.11 25.41
N ARG A 56 -10.13 18.34 25.33
CA ARG A 56 -10.77 18.87 24.12
C ARG A 56 -9.78 19.02 22.97
N GLU A 57 -8.59 19.55 23.25
CA GLU A 57 -7.52 19.65 22.26
C GLU A 57 -7.08 18.25 21.80
N GLN A 58 -6.89 17.31 22.73
CA GLN A 58 -6.56 15.94 22.40
C GLN A 58 -7.63 15.27 21.52
N ALA A 59 -8.92 15.46 21.84
CA ALA A 59 -10.02 14.92 21.04
C ALA A 59 -10.06 15.51 19.62
N SER A 60 -9.85 16.83 19.49
CA SER A 60 -9.75 17.53 18.21
C SER A 60 -8.58 17.00 17.36
N GLN A 61 -7.43 16.76 18.00
CA GLN A 61 -6.26 16.19 17.33
C GLN A 61 -6.50 14.74 16.88
N LEU A 62 -7.11 13.90 17.71
CA LEU A 62 -7.49 12.53 17.34
C LEU A 62 -8.48 12.53 16.15
N LEU A 63 -9.50 13.40 16.19
CA LEU A 63 -10.47 13.50 15.11
C LEU A 63 -9.83 13.94 13.79
N SER A 64 -9.07 15.04 13.82
CA SER A 64 -8.50 15.65 12.61
C SER A 64 -7.33 14.87 12.03
N LYS A 65 -6.41 14.35 12.86
CA LYS A 65 -5.16 13.73 12.40
C LYS A 65 -5.25 12.22 12.23
N LEU A 66 -6.22 11.54 12.86
CA LEU A 66 -6.30 10.08 12.87
C LEU A 66 -7.63 9.56 12.28
N VAL A 67 -8.76 9.99 12.84
CA VAL A 67 -10.10 9.46 12.46
C VAL A 67 -10.54 9.94 11.08
N ASN A 68 -10.44 11.25 10.79
CA ASN A 68 -10.85 11.80 9.50
C ASN A 68 -10.04 11.21 8.33
N PRO A 69 -8.70 11.11 8.39
CA PRO A 69 -7.92 10.45 7.34
C PRO A 69 -8.30 8.98 7.14
N ALA A 70 -8.54 8.23 8.23
CA ALA A 70 -8.98 6.83 8.12
C ALA A 70 -10.35 6.70 7.44
N TYR A 71 -11.28 7.59 7.76
CA TYR A 71 -12.58 7.63 7.10
C TYR A 71 -12.47 8.06 5.63
N GLU A 72 -11.67 9.06 5.30
CA GLU A 72 -11.45 9.48 3.91
C GLU A 72 -10.91 8.32 3.07
N HIS A 73 -9.97 7.54 3.62
CA HIS A 73 -9.41 6.38 2.95
C HIS A 73 -10.44 5.27 2.73
N LEU A 74 -11.22 4.92 3.76
CA LEU A 74 -12.15 3.78 3.72
C LEU A 74 -13.51 4.10 3.10
N SER A 75 -13.91 5.37 3.06
CA SER A 75 -15.19 5.81 2.49
C SER A 75 -15.24 5.69 0.97
N ARG A 76 -14.09 5.80 0.28
CA ARG A 76 -13.99 5.64 -1.17
C ARG A 76 -13.83 4.17 -1.54
N ASP A 77 -14.74 3.64 -2.36
CA ASP A 77 -14.78 2.20 -2.67
C ASP A 77 -13.46 1.68 -3.25
N LEU A 78 -12.89 2.34 -4.27
CA LEU A 78 -11.60 1.93 -4.83
C LEU A 78 -10.47 1.91 -3.80
N SER A 79 -10.38 2.97 -2.98
CA SER A 79 -9.32 3.09 -1.97
C SER A 79 -9.46 2.01 -0.90
N ARG A 80 -10.69 1.65 -0.53
CA ARG A 80 -11.00 0.57 0.40
C ARG A 80 -10.64 -0.80 -0.18
N GLU A 81 -11.01 -1.07 -1.42
CA GLU A 81 -10.68 -2.36 -2.07
C GLU A 81 -9.17 -2.50 -2.34
N GLU A 82 -8.49 -1.43 -2.73
CA GLU A 82 -7.02 -1.36 -2.82
C GLU A 82 -6.37 -1.69 -1.47
N PHE A 83 -6.86 -1.08 -0.39
CA PHE A 83 -6.36 -1.34 0.95
C PHE A 83 -6.58 -2.79 1.39
N ARG A 84 -7.76 -3.34 1.11
CA ARG A 84 -8.07 -4.75 1.40
C ARG A 84 -7.14 -5.70 0.67
N LEU A 85 -6.85 -5.45 -0.60
CA LEU A 85 -5.90 -6.25 -1.36
C LEU A 85 -4.52 -6.27 -0.69
N ILE A 86 -4.07 -5.13 -0.18
CA ILE A 86 -2.79 -5.01 0.51
C ILE A 86 -2.81 -5.79 1.82
N LEU A 87 -3.88 -5.66 2.62
CA LEU A 87 -4.07 -6.45 3.84
C LEU A 87 -4.07 -7.95 3.56
N THR A 88 -4.76 -8.41 2.51
CA THR A 88 -4.77 -9.81 2.08
C THR A 88 -3.37 -10.29 1.71
N GLN A 89 -2.60 -9.52 0.94
CA GLN A 89 -1.23 -9.90 0.57
C GLN A 89 -0.31 -9.96 1.79
N MET A 90 -0.40 -8.97 2.68
CA MET A 90 0.35 -8.96 3.93
C MET A 90 -0.03 -10.15 4.81
N GLY A 91 -1.32 -10.43 4.97
CA GLY A 91 -1.83 -11.60 5.71
C GLY A 91 -1.23 -12.91 5.22
N LYS A 92 -1.14 -13.11 3.90
CA LYS A 92 -0.48 -14.28 3.29
C LYS A 92 1.00 -14.38 3.63
N THR A 93 1.73 -13.27 3.57
CA THR A 93 3.16 -13.23 3.94
C THR A 93 3.32 -13.57 5.42
N MET A 94 2.50 -12.97 6.27
CA MET A 94 2.58 -13.13 7.71
C MET A 94 2.14 -14.51 8.21
N ALA A 95 1.21 -15.15 7.51
CA ALA A 95 0.83 -16.53 7.77
C ALA A 95 1.99 -17.51 7.51
N ARG A 96 2.88 -17.20 6.55
CA ARG A 96 4.09 -18.01 6.28
C ARG A 96 5.15 -17.82 7.35
N ASP A 97 5.28 -16.59 7.85
CA ASP A 97 6.29 -16.21 8.85
C ASP A 97 5.73 -16.19 10.29
N ALA A 98 4.61 -16.89 10.53
CA ALA A 98 3.80 -16.76 11.74
C ALA A 98 4.56 -17.02 13.06
N SER A 99 5.59 -17.86 13.04
CA SER A 99 6.43 -18.16 14.21
C SER A 99 7.30 -16.99 14.66
N SER A 100 7.52 -16.01 13.79
CA SER A 100 8.37 -14.83 14.06
C SER A 100 7.59 -13.62 14.57
N ILE A 101 6.25 -13.65 14.52
CA ILE A 101 5.39 -12.52 14.85
C ILE A 101 4.84 -12.70 16.28
N PRO A 102 5.25 -11.85 17.25
CA PRO A 102 4.77 -11.96 18.61
C PRO A 102 3.30 -11.50 18.71
N ILE A 103 2.46 -12.32 19.37
CA ILE A 103 1.07 -11.96 19.72
C ILE A 103 1.04 -11.57 21.21
N ILE A 104 0.83 -10.29 21.47
CA ILE A 104 1.01 -9.67 22.79
C ILE A 104 -0.32 -9.53 23.52
N SER A 105 -1.35 -9.00 22.86
CA SER A 105 -2.60 -8.63 23.53
C SER A 105 -3.52 -9.82 23.79
N GLU A 106 -4.19 -9.79 24.94
CA GLU A 106 -5.17 -10.81 25.32
C GLU A 106 -6.31 -11.00 24.30
N PRO A 107 -6.88 -9.95 23.68
CA PRO A 107 -7.85 -10.11 22.59
C PRO A 107 -7.31 -10.93 21.41
N ALA A 108 -6.08 -10.65 20.97
CA ALA A 108 -5.47 -11.33 19.83
C ALA A 108 -5.11 -12.80 20.17
N LYS A 109 -4.59 -13.06 21.38
CA LYS A 109 -4.34 -14.44 21.86
C LYS A 109 -5.62 -15.28 21.90
N LYS A 110 -6.73 -14.70 22.39
CA LYS A 110 -8.04 -15.38 22.42
C LYS A 110 -8.51 -15.76 21.02
N LEU A 111 -8.31 -14.88 20.04
CA LEU A 111 -8.63 -15.19 18.65
C LEU A 111 -7.73 -16.31 18.10
N ALA A 112 -6.42 -16.26 18.34
CA ALA A 112 -5.47 -17.27 17.88
C ALA A 112 -5.73 -18.68 18.46
N GLN A 113 -6.32 -18.76 19.66
CA GLN A 113 -6.65 -20.01 20.34
C GLN A 113 -8.05 -20.55 19.98
N SER A 114 -8.89 -19.75 19.32
CA SER A 114 -10.22 -20.21 18.89
C SER A 114 -10.04 -21.22 17.76
N SER A 115 -10.63 -22.42 17.81
CA SER A 115 -10.33 -23.51 16.86
C SER A 115 -11.42 -23.84 15.84
N ALA A 116 -12.64 -23.29 15.98
CA ALA A 116 -13.79 -23.72 15.16
C ALA A 116 -14.57 -22.57 14.49
N ASN A 117 -14.43 -21.31 14.94
CA ASN A 117 -15.19 -20.19 14.35
C ASN A 117 -14.48 -18.85 14.56
N HIS A 118 -13.37 -18.64 13.85
CA HIS A 118 -12.52 -17.44 14.01
C HIS A 118 -13.27 -16.17 13.62
N GLU A 119 -14.20 -16.23 12.66
CA GLU A 119 -14.97 -15.07 12.21
C GLU A 119 -15.93 -14.55 13.28
N LEU A 120 -16.71 -15.44 13.90
CA LEU A 120 -17.62 -15.05 14.98
C LEU A 120 -16.85 -14.61 16.23
N ALA A 121 -15.71 -15.25 16.53
CA ALA A 121 -14.83 -14.82 17.62
C ALA A 121 -14.26 -13.42 17.36
N TYR A 122 -13.74 -13.18 16.14
CA TYR A 122 -13.22 -11.89 15.70
C TYR A 122 -14.26 -10.79 15.83
N GLN A 123 -15.48 -10.98 15.30
CA GLN A 123 -16.55 -9.99 15.39
C GLN A 123 -16.91 -9.64 16.83
N LYS A 124 -17.04 -10.64 17.71
CA LYS A 124 -17.35 -10.43 19.14
C LYS A 124 -16.27 -9.63 19.86
N ILE A 125 -15.00 -10.00 19.65
CA ILE A 125 -13.85 -9.34 20.27
C ILE A 125 -13.70 -7.91 19.73
N LEU A 126 -13.86 -7.72 18.42
CA LEU A 126 -13.80 -6.40 17.78
C LEU A 126 -14.89 -5.48 18.33
N GLN A 127 -16.12 -5.98 18.46
CA GLN A 127 -17.23 -5.19 18.97
C GLN A 127 -16.99 -4.72 20.40
N SER A 128 -16.45 -5.58 21.27
CA SER A 128 -16.14 -5.20 22.66
C SER A 128 -15.03 -4.14 22.72
N LEU A 129 -13.96 -4.28 21.94
CA LEU A 129 -12.89 -3.29 21.86
C LEU A 129 -13.37 -1.95 21.27
N ALA A 130 -14.21 -1.98 20.24
CA ALA A 130 -14.71 -0.79 19.56
C ALA A 130 -15.62 0.07 20.45
N ILE A 131 -16.36 -0.52 21.39
CA ILE A 131 -17.19 0.23 22.34
C ILE A 131 -16.34 1.17 23.20
N ASP A 132 -15.20 0.69 23.69
CA ASP A 132 -14.32 1.41 24.62
C ASP A 132 -13.27 2.30 23.93
N GLN A 133 -13.04 2.10 22.63
CA GLN A 133 -11.91 2.66 21.87
C GLN A 133 -11.65 4.16 22.06
N TYR A 134 -12.71 4.96 22.20
CA TYR A 134 -12.65 6.42 22.40
C TYR A 134 -13.41 6.85 23.66
N ALA A 135 -13.59 5.94 24.62
CA ALA A 135 -14.27 6.25 25.88
C ALA A 135 -13.36 7.03 26.84
N ALA A 136 -12.09 6.62 26.93
CA ALA A 136 -11.03 7.31 27.66
C ALA A 136 -9.89 7.67 26.69
N LEU A 137 -9.62 8.96 26.51
CA LEU A 137 -8.69 9.43 25.48
C LEU A 137 -7.25 8.95 25.71
N GLU A 138 -6.84 8.80 26.97
CA GLU A 138 -5.55 8.23 27.39
C GLU A 138 -5.33 6.79 26.88
N ASN A 139 -6.39 6.00 26.76
CA ASN A 139 -6.32 4.58 26.35
C ASN A 139 -6.56 4.38 24.85
N THR A 140 -6.81 5.46 24.10
CA THR A 140 -7.21 5.38 22.68
C THR A 140 -6.16 4.66 21.83
N TYR A 141 -4.88 5.04 21.95
CA TYR A 141 -3.81 4.41 21.19
C TYR A 141 -3.62 2.93 21.54
N GLN A 142 -3.74 2.56 22.81
CA GLN A 142 -3.68 1.18 23.25
C GLN A 142 -4.85 0.34 22.69
N LYS A 143 -6.07 0.89 22.65
CA LYS A 143 -7.22 0.19 22.06
C LYS A 143 -7.08 0.03 20.55
N ILE A 144 -6.55 1.04 19.84
CA ILE A 144 -6.25 0.93 18.41
C ILE A 144 -5.16 -0.13 18.16
N ALA A 145 -4.11 -0.16 18.98
CA ALA A 145 -3.08 -1.20 18.94
C ALA A 145 -3.67 -2.61 19.07
N GLN A 146 -4.54 -2.83 20.07
CA GLN A 146 -5.23 -4.11 20.28
C GLN A 146 -6.13 -4.49 19.10
N LEU A 147 -6.89 -3.55 18.55
CA LEU A 147 -7.71 -3.77 17.35
C LEU A 147 -6.85 -4.11 16.13
N SER A 148 -5.70 -3.49 15.99
CA SER A 148 -4.80 -3.76 14.86
C SER A 148 -4.10 -5.11 14.98
N GLU A 149 -3.72 -5.51 16.18
CA GLU A 149 -3.18 -6.86 16.41
C GLU A 149 -4.26 -7.94 16.25
N LEU A 150 -5.50 -7.65 16.63
CA LEU A 150 -6.64 -8.52 16.36
C LEU A 150 -6.88 -8.69 14.85
N ASN A 151 -6.86 -7.59 14.08
CA ASN A 151 -6.96 -7.63 12.62
C ASN A 151 -5.83 -8.45 12.01
N LEU A 152 -4.62 -8.28 12.52
CA LEU A 152 -3.46 -9.01 12.07
C LEU A 152 -3.62 -10.53 12.26
N VAL A 153 -3.98 -10.96 13.45
CA VAL A 153 -4.21 -12.39 13.74
C VAL A 153 -5.36 -12.93 12.89
N TYR A 154 -6.44 -12.17 12.70
CA TYR A 154 -7.53 -12.57 11.82
C TYR A 154 -7.05 -12.81 10.39
N LEU A 155 -6.28 -11.88 9.81
CA LEU A 155 -5.69 -12.02 8.47
C LEU A 155 -4.78 -13.25 8.36
N MET A 156 -3.92 -13.51 9.35
CA MET A 156 -3.05 -14.69 9.35
C MET A 156 -3.86 -16.00 9.34
N LEU A 157 -4.93 -16.04 10.12
CA LEU A 157 -5.80 -17.22 10.23
C LEU A 157 -6.63 -17.43 8.95
N THR A 158 -7.18 -16.37 8.34
CA THR A 158 -8.03 -16.50 7.15
C THR A 158 -7.22 -16.80 5.89
N GLU A 159 -6.06 -16.17 5.72
CA GLU A 159 -5.22 -16.34 4.53
C GLU A 159 -4.37 -17.61 4.57
N GLY A 160 -3.98 -18.07 5.77
CA GLY A 160 -3.22 -19.32 5.95
C GLY A 160 -4.02 -20.59 5.67
N GLN A 161 -5.35 -20.54 5.79
CA GLN A 161 -6.23 -21.72 5.62
C GLN A 161 -6.61 -22.00 4.16
N GLY A 162 -6.15 -21.19 3.19
CA GLY A 162 -6.46 -21.39 1.77
C GLY A 162 -7.97 -21.34 1.43
N HIS A 163 -8.82 -20.92 2.38
CA HIS A 163 -10.23 -20.78 2.15
C HIS A 163 -10.45 -19.66 1.14
N LYS A 164 -10.93 -20.04 -0.04
CA LYS A 164 -11.56 -19.15 -1.01
C LYS A 164 -12.81 -18.55 -0.36
N LYS A 165 -12.68 -17.60 0.56
CA LYS A 165 -13.72 -16.59 0.69
C LYS A 165 -13.82 -15.97 -0.69
N THR A 166 -14.97 -16.15 -1.33
CA THR A 166 -15.31 -15.41 -2.53
C THR A 166 -15.13 -13.95 -2.16
N GLY A 167 -14.02 -13.34 -2.56
CA GLY A 167 -13.91 -11.89 -2.58
C GLY A 167 -15.13 -11.34 -3.30
N PRO A 168 -15.51 -10.08 -3.07
CA PRO A 168 -16.50 -9.44 -3.92
C PRO A 168 -16.11 -9.76 -5.35
N LYS A 169 -17.02 -10.41 -6.10
CA LYS A 169 -16.80 -10.73 -7.51
C LYS A 169 -16.27 -9.45 -8.11
N VAL A 170 -14.98 -9.44 -8.47
CA VAL A 170 -14.45 -8.42 -9.37
C VAL A 170 -15.44 -8.44 -10.51
N PHE A 171 -16.17 -7.34 -10.65
CA PHE A 171 -17.23 -7.24 -11.62
C PHE A 171 -16.53 -7.22 -12.97
N VAL A 172 -16.22 -8.42 -13.48
CA VAL A 172 -15.96 -8.67 -14.87
C VAL A 172 -17.29 -8.35 -15.52
N SER A 173 -17.45 -7.09 -15.92
CA SER A 173 -18.43 -6.69 -16.89
C SER A 173 -18.10 -7.50 -18.15
N GLN A 174 -18.71 -8.66 -18.27
CA GLN A 174 -18.79 -9.38 -19.53
C GLN A 174 -19.63 -8.51 -20.46
N GLY A 175 -18.96 -7.66 -21.23
CA GLY A 175 -19.52 -7.10 -22.45
C GLY A 175 -19.80 -8.26 -23.40
N SER A 176 -21.07 -8.46 -23.74
CA SER A 176 -21.51 -9.48 -24.68
C SER A 176 -20.84 -9.29 -26.04
N PRO A 177 -20.38 -10.36 -26.71
CA PRO A 177 -19.88 -10.29 -28.07
C PRO A 177 -21.05 -10.51 -29.02
N ASN A 178 -21.45 -9.47 -29.77
CA ASN A 178 -22.17 -9.63 -31.03
C ASN A 178 -22.20 -8.31 -31.80
N GLN A 179 -21.33 -8.16 -32.79
CA GLN A 179 -21.69 -8.39 -34.19
C GLN A 179 -20.49 -8.05 -35.07
N SER A 180 -20.04 -9.05 -35.82
CA SER A 180 -19.21 -8.89 -37.00
C SER A 180 -20.06 -8.29 -38.11
N GLU A 181 -19.56 -7.28 -38.80
CA GLU A 181 -19.84 -7.15 -40.24
C GLU A 181 -18.67 -6.45 -40.96
N LEU A 182 -18.19 -7.17 -41.97
CA LEU A 182 -17.17 -6.81 -42.92
C LEU A 182 -17.66 -5.65 -43.80
N VAL A 183 -16.82 -4.63 -44.00
CA VAL A 183 -16.79 -3.94 -45.29
C VAL A 183 -15.35 -3.66 -45.67
N VAL A 184 -14.92 -4.32 -46.73
CA VAL A 184 -13.67 -4.08 -47.45
C VAL A 184 -13.88 -2.89 -48.39
N ALA A 185 -12.78 -2.16 -48.61
CA ALA A 185 -12.52 -1.19 -49.68
C ALA A 185 -12.74 0.29 -49.35
N ALA A 186 -11.62 1.00 -49.14
CA ALA A 186 -11.16 2.02 -50.08
C ALA A 186 -9.77 2.51 -49.66
N VAL A 187 -8.76 2.23 -50.48
CA VAL A 187 -7.42 2.83 -50.39
C VAL A 187 -7.54 4.28 -50.84
N THR A 188 -7.33 5.23 -49.93
CA THR A 188 -6.88 6.59 -50.29
C THR A 188 -5.86 7.07 -49.25
N ALA A 189 -4.72 7.54 -49.76
CA ALA A 189 -3.60 8.03 -48.99
C ALA A 189 -3.97 9.32 -48.24
N ALA A 190 -3.68 9.37 -46.94
CA ALA A 190 -3.65 10.60 -46.16
C ALA A 190 -2.55 10.53 -45.09
N ALA A 191 -1.85 11.65 -44.94
CA ALA A 191 -0.71 11.95 -44.04
C ALA A 191 -0.89 11.45 -42.58
N PRO A 192 0.20 11.28 -41.79
CA PRO A 192 0.12 10.65 -40.48
C PRO A 192 -0.68 11.53 -39.50
N ALA A 193 -1.92 11.12 -39.24
CA ALA A 193 -2.70 11.65 -38.13
C ALA A 193 -2.03 11.22 -36.82
N LYS A 194 -1.72 12.18 -35.94
CA LYS A 194 -1.33 11.91 -34.55
C LYS A 194 -2.36 10.94 -33.96
N ALA A 195 -1.93 9.74 -33.59
CA ALA A 195 -2.78 8.76 -32.94
C ALA A 195 -3.48 9.41 -31.74
N LYS A 196 -4.80 9.27 -31.66
CA LYS A 196 -5.56 9.72 -30.49
C LYS A 196 -5.04 8.93 -29.29
N GLU A 197 -4.38 9.61 -28.36
CA GLU A 197 -3.93 9.06 -27.09
C GLU A 197 -5.09 8.31 -26.41
N SER A 198 -4.84 7.08 -25.96
CA SER A 198 -5.88 6.32 -25.28
C SER A 198 -6.25 7.01 -23.96
N PRO A 199 -7.51 6.90 -23.49
CA PRO A 199 -7.90 7.49 -22.20
C PRO A 199 -6.97 7.05 -21.05
N LEU A 200 -6.55 5.79 -21.07
CA LEU A 200 -5.60 5.22 -20.10
C LEU A 200 -4.23 5.90 -20.14
N GLU A 201 -3.62 6.02 -21.32
CA GLU A 201 -2.34 6.72 -21.49
C GLU A 201 -2.43 8.16 -21.01
N ALA A 202 -3.57 8.83 -21.24
CA ALA A 202 -3.81 10.18 -20.76
C ALA A 202 -3.91 10.26 -19.23
N TYR A 203 -4.47 9.25 -18.54
CA TYR A 203 -4.42 9.16 -17.07
C TYR A 203 -2.99 8.95 -16.57
N ILE A 204 -2.24 8.02 -17.18
CA ILE A 204 -0.85 7.71 -16.82
C ILE A 204 0.03 8.96 -16.98
N ARG A 205 -0.07 9.68 -18.11
CA ARG A 205 0.69 10.90 -18.35
C ARG A 205 0.38 11.97 -17.32
N ARG A 206 -0.90 12.19 -16.99
CA ARG A 206 -1.30 13.16 -15.96
C ARG A 206 -0.79 12.77 -14.57
N ALA A 207 -0.80 11.48 -14.25
CA ALA A 207 -0.23 10.99 -13.00
C ALA A 207 1.28 11.24 -12.90
N GLN A 208 2.03 10.97 -13.97
CA GLN A 208 3.46 11.26 -14.04
C GLN A 208 3.75 12.76 -13.92
N ALA A 209 3.03 13.60 -14.66
CA ALA A 209 3.17 15.05 -14.54
C ALA A 209 2.85 15.55 -13.12
N SER A 210 1.84 14.96 -12.47
CA SER A 210 1.50 15.28 -11.07
C SER A 210 2.59 14.85 -10.10
N LEU A 211 3.24 13.70 -10.35
CA LEU A 211 4.42 13.27 -9.60
C LEU A 211 5.59 14.25 -9.79
N ASP A 212 5.88 14.68 -11.00
CA ASP A 212 6.96 15.64 -11.26
C ASP A 212 6.72 16.99 -10.59
N GLN A 213 5.45 17.38 -10.45
CA GLN A 213 5.01 18.57 -9.70
C GLN A 213 4.96 18.37 -8.18
N ASN A 214 5.42 17.22 -7.67
CA ASN A 214 5.34 16.84 -6.27
C ASN A 214 3.92 16.89 -5.68
N ASN A 215 2.91 16.57 -6.49
CA ASN A 215 1.51 16.47 -6.10
C ASN A 215 1.03 15.00 -6.09
N PRO A 216 1.38 14.24 -5.04
CA PRO A 216 1.07 12.82 -4.97
C PRO A 216 -0.43 12.54 -4.79
N ALA A 217 -1.20 13.49 -4.24
CA ALA A 217 -2.65 13.36 -4.07
C ALA A 217 -3.39 13.33 -5.41
N GLN A 218 -2.98 14.19 -6.36
CA GLN A 218 -3.52 14.18 -7.71
C GLN A 218 -3.07 12.94 -8.48
N ALA A 219 -1.79 12.54 -8.36
CA ALA A 219 -1.28 11.32 -8.99
C ALA A 219 -2.08 10.08 -8.57
N LEU A 220 -2.37 9.92 -7.26
CA LEU A 220 -3.22 8.83 -6.75
C LEU A 220 -4.60 8.82 -7.40
N ARG A 221 -5.22 9.99 -7.58
CA ARG A 221 -6.55 10.08 -8.20
C ARG A 221 -6.52 9.61 -9.65
N GLU A 222 -5.58 10.13 -10.44
CA GLU A 222 -5.43 9.80 -11.86
C GLU A 222 -5.14 8.29 -12.05
N LEU A 223 -4.26 7.71 -11.22
CA LEU A 223 -3.92 6.28 -11.28
C LEU A 223 -5.08 5.37 -10.85
N ARG A 224 -5.87 5.79 -9.86
CA ARG A 224 -7.07 5.05 -9.46
C ARG A 224 -8.13 5.05 -10.54
N ASP A 225 -8.30 6.17 -11.25
CA ASP A 225 -9.21 6.24 -12.40
C ASP A 225 -8.68 5.41 -13.58
N ALA A 226 -7.37 5.34 -13.79
CA ALA A 226 -6.75 4.43 -14.76
C ALA A 226 -7.04 2.95 -14.44
N LEU A 227 -6.86 2.54 -13.18
CA LEU A 227 -7.13 1.17 -12.73
C LEU A 227 -8.62 0.79 -12.75
N ARG A 228 -9.55 1.75 -12.84
CA ARG A 228 -10.96 1.42 -13.13
C ARG A 228 -11.14 0.83 -14.52
N GLN A 229 -10.33 1.28 -15.48
CA GLN A 229 -10.41 0.81 -16.86
C GLN A 229 -9.63 -0.49 -17.01
N GLU A 230 -8.41 -0.53 -16.47
CA GLU A 230 -7.54 -1.70 -16.52
C GLU A 230 -7.03 -2.05 -15.11
N PRO A 231 -7.74 -2.93 -14.38
CA PRO A 231 -7.39 -3.28 -13.00
C PRO A 231 -6.02 -3.92 -12.80
N ASP A 232 -5.47 -4.57 -13.84
CA ASP A 232 -4.20 -5.31 -13.79
C ASP A 232 -3.06 -4.61 -14.56
N ASN A 233 -3.20 -3.32 -14.86
CA ASN A 233 -2.18 -2.57 -15.60
C ASN A 233 -0.88 -2.42 -14.78
N SER A 234 0.23 -2.98 -15.30
CA SER A 234 1.53 -3.03 -14.61
C SER A 234 2.13 -1.64 -14.38
N ILE A 235 2.03 -0.74 -15.36
CA ILE A 235 2.54 0.63 -15.26
C ILE A 235 1.78 1.42 -14.18
N CYS A 236 0.46 1.29 -14.13
CA CYS A 236 -0.37 1.95 -13.11
C CYS A 236 0.02 1.48 -11.70
N HIS A 237 0.22 0.17 -11.50
CA HIS A 237 0.72 -0.36 -10.24
C HIS A 237 2.13 0.11 -9.90
N ALA A 238 3.06 0.17 -10.87
CA ALA A 238 4.41 0.68 -10.64
C ALA A 238 4.39 2.15 -10.18
N LEU A 239 3.61 3.00 -10.86
CA LEU A 239 3.45 4.41 -10.51
C LEU A 239 2.74 4.60 -9.16
N LEU A 240 1.74 3.80 -8.82
CA LEU A 240 1.13 3.83 -7.48
C LEU A 240 2.17 3.51 -6.41
N GLY A 241 2.97 2.47 -6.66
CA GLY A 241 4.07 2.11 -5.79
C GLY A 241 5.06 3.25 -5.56
N LEU A 242 5.42 3.95 -6.63
CA LEU A 242 6.26 5.14 -6.56
C LEU A 242 5.60 6.29 -5.77
N VAL A 243 4.30 6.53 -5.96
CA VAL A 243 3.56 7.52 -5.15
C VAL A 243 3.63 7.17 -3.67
N TYR A 244 3.42 5.90 -3.32
CA TYR A 244 3.50 5.43 -1.93
C TYR A 244 4.91 5.53 -1.35
N LEU A 245 5.96 5.28 -2.14
CA LEU A 245 7.36 5.51 -1.71
C LEU A 245 7.57 6.97 -1.32
N ARG A 246 7.10 7.91 -2.12
CA ARG A 246 7.23 9.36 -1.83
C ARG A 246 6.41 9.79 -0.61
N GLN A 247 5.38 9.04 -0.27
CA GLN A 247 4.58 9.24 0.94
C GLN A 247 5.16 8.50 2.16
N ASN A 248 6.34 7.87 2.04
CA ASN A 248 6.94 7.00 3.07
C ASN A 248 5.99 5.88 3.53
N GLN A 249 5.17 5.33 2.62
CA GLN A 249 4.31 4.18 2.87
C GLN A 249 4.93 2.94 2.21
N LEU A 250 5.97 2.42 2.85
CA LEU A 250 6.92 1.48 2.24
C LEU A 250 6.28 0.11 1.99
N SER A 251 5.36 -0.32 2.85
CA SER A 251 4.61 -1.57 2.69
C SER A 251 3.61 -1.52 1.54
N MET A 252 2.87 -0.41 1.40
CA MET A 252 1.95 -0.18 0.27
C MET A 252 2.75 -0.14 -1.04
N ALA A 253 3.88 0.57 -1.04
CA ALA A 253 4.78 0.64 -2.19
C ALA A 253 5.27 -0.76 -2.62
N ARG A 254 5.73 -1.57 -1.66
CA ARG A 254 6.23 -2.92 -1.92
C ARG A 254 5.18 -3.79 -2.59
N VAL A 255 3.93 -3.78 -2.11
CA VAL A 255 2.84 -4.55 -2.69
C VAL A 255 2.61 -4.17 -4.16
N HIS A 256 2.45 -2.88 -4.44
CA HIS A 256 2.15 -2.42 -5.80
C HIS A 256 3.31 -2.64 -6.78
N ILE A 257 4.55 -2.36 -6.37
CA ILE A 257 5.73 -2.56 -7.22
C ILE A 257 5.96 -4.05 -7.50
N ASN A 258 5.78 -4.92 -6.50
CA ASN A 258 5.91 -6.36 -6.71
C ASN A 258 4.80 -6.90 -7.64
N ARG A 259 3.57 -6.38 -7.55
CA ARG A 259 2.51 -6.73 -8.49
C ARG A 259 2.86 -6.33 -9.92
N ALA A 260 3.33 -5.09 -10.11
CA ALA A 260 3.79 -4.62 -11.41
C ALA A 260 4.92 -5.48 -11.98
N TRP A 261 5.91 -5.81 -11.14
CA TRP A 261 7.05 -6.67 -11.50
C TRP A 261 6.63 -8.07 -11.92
N GLN A 262 5.64 -8.67 -11.27
CA GLN A 262 5.11 -9.99 -11.64
C GLN A 262 4.46 -9.99 -13.03
N VAL A 263 3.79 -8.89 -13.40
CA VAL A 263 3.05 -8.79 -14.68
C VAL A 263 3.98 -8.40 -15.83
N SER A 264 4.89 -7.44 -15.61
CA SER A 264 5.77 -6.93 -16.67
C SER A 264 7.19 -6.66 -16.15
N PRO A 265 8.01 -7.70 -15.91
CA PRO A 265 9.36 -7.55 -15.35
C PRO A 265 10.37 -6.89 -16.29
N GLN A 266 10.07 -6.82 -17.59
CA GLN A 266 10.96 -6.22 -18.60
C GLN A 266 10.60 -4.76 -18.93
N ASP A 267 9.51 -4.23 -18.34
CA ASP A 267 9.10 -2.85 -18.58
C ASP A 267 10.04 -1.86 -17.88
N ALA A 268 10.50 -0.84 -18.61
CA ALA A 268 11.46 0.13 -18.12
C ALA A 268 10.97 0.93 -16.89
N MET A 269 9.67 1.26 -16.83
CA MET A 269 9.08 1.96 -15.69
C MET A 269 9.03 1.04 -14.46
N VAL A 270 8.65 -0.21 -14.67
CA VAL A 270 8.56 -1.22 -13.59
C VAL A 270 9.94 -1.49 -13.01
N ILE A 271 10.97 -1.64 -13.85
CA ILE A 271 12.37 -1.79 -13.43
C ILE A 271 12.83 -0.59 -12.62
N LYS A 272 12.56 0.63 -13.09
CA LYS A 272 12.91 1.85 -12.37
C LYS A 272 12.27 1.91 -10.98
N CYS A 273 10.96 1.66 -10.89
CA CYS A 273 10.25 1.67 -9.61
C CYS A 273 10.79 0.59 -8.67
N LYS A 274 11.13 -0.59 -9.19
CA LYS A 274 11.72 -1.67 -8.41
C LYS A 274 13.10 -1.31 -7.85
N GLN A 275 13.97 -0.70 -8.66
CA GLN A 275 15.27 -0.19 -8.22
C GLN A 275 15.12 0.88 -7.13
N GLU A 276 14.17 1.81 -7.29
CA GLU A 276 13.90 2.83 -6.27
C GLU A 276 13.43 2.22 -4.95
N LEU A 277 12.53 1.22 -4.99
CA LEU A 277 12.14 0.47 -3.80
C LEU A 277 13.33 -0.23 -3.16
N ASP A 278 14.15 -0.91 -3.94
CA ASP A 278 15.28 -1.68 -3.43
C ASP A 278 16.36 -0.77 -2.82
N ARG A 279 16.57 0.44 -3.36
CA ARG A 279 17.44 1.48 -2.74
C ARG A 279 16.93 1.93 -1.38
N VAL A 280 15.62 2.15 -1.26
CA VAL A 280 14.99 2.58 -0.01
C VAL A 280 15.02 1.46 1.03
N VAL A 281 14.84 0.20 0.60
CA VAL A 281 14.87 -0.98 1.48
C VAL A 281 16.31 -1.35 1.88
N ASN A 282 17.25 -1.26 0.95
CA ASN A 282 18.66 -1.65 1.11
C ASN A 282 19.58 -0.49 0.68
N PRO A 283 19.77 0.54 1.54
CA PRO A 283 20.60 1.70 1.19
C PRO A 283 22.09 1.36 0.95
N ASN A 284 22.54 0.14 1.26
CA ASN A 284 23.93 -0.29 1.16
C ASN A 284 24.29 -1.12 -0.10
N THR A 285 23.33 -1.42 -0.99
CA THR A 285 23.61 -2.29 -2.15
C THR A 285 24.32 -1.60 -3.33
N GLU A 286 24.42 -0.28 -3.38
CA GLU A 286 25.07 0.43 -4.51
C GLU A 286 26.61 0.50 -4.45
N ILE A 287 27.26 -0.03 -3.39
CA ILE A 287 28.73 0.03 -3.27
C ILE A 287 29.44 -1.11 -4.03
N GLN A 288 28.74 -2.16 -4.47
CA GLN A 288 29.40 -3.32 -5.10
C GLN A 288 29.48 -3.28 -6.64
N ASP A 289 28.66 -2.50 -7.34
CA ASP A 289 28.63 -2.52 -8.82
C ASP A 289 29.62 -1.55 -9.51
N GLN A 290 30.39 -0.74 -8.75
CA GLN A 290 31.41 0.16 -9.32
C GLN A 290 32.87 -0.25 -9.08
N LYS A 291 33.14 -1.38 -8.42
CA LYS A 291 34.53 -1.88 -8.23
C LYS A 291 34.93 -3.07 -9.13
N GLY A 292 34.04 -3.53 -10.00
CA GLY A 292 34.25 -4.71 -10.85
C GLY A 292 34.62 -4.45 -12.32
N GLN A 293 34.91 -3.21 -12.73
CA GLN A 293 35.37 -2.91 -14.10
C GLN A 293 36.63 -2.06 -14.10
N LYS A 294 37.77 -2.68 -13.75
CA LYS A 294 39.05 -2.30 -14.36
C LYS A 294 39.42 -3.38 -15.34
N LYS A 295 39.30 -3.01 -16.61
CA LYS A 295 39.63 -3.78 -17.81
C LYS A 295 41.04 -4.38 -17.71
N GLU A 296 41.11 -5.68 -18.01
CA GLU A 296 42.29 -6.30 -18.61
C GLU A 296 42.57 -5.61 -19.95
N GLU A 297 43.70 -4.93 -20.05
CA GLU A 297 44.38 -4.66 -21.31
C GLU A 297 45.84 -5.08 -21.14
N ASP A 298 46.18 -6.22 -21.73
CA ASP A 298 47.56 -6.66 -21.98
C ASP A 298 48.30 -5.64 -22.85
N PRO A 299 49.60 -5.44 -22.59
CA PRO A 299 50.52 -5.46 -23.71
C PRO A 299 51.74 -6.35 -23.46
N LYS A 300 51.87 -7.28 -24.40
CA LYS A 300 53.05 -8.01 -24.91
C LYS A 300 54.44 -7.65 -24.35
N SER A 301 55.18 -8.74 -24.13
CA SER A 301 56.61 -8.87 -23.89
C SER A 301 57.52 -8.06 -24.84
N GLY A 302 58.62 -7.53 -24.28
CA GLY A 302 59.65 -6.80 -25.03
C GLY A 302 60.91 -6.54 -24.20
N PHE A 303 61.73 -7.58 -24.09
CA PHE A 303 63.12 -7.60 -23.64
C PHE A 303 63.97 -6.50 -24.30
N TRP A 304 64.69 -5.63 -23.56
CA TRP A 304 66.05 -5.13 -23.90
C TRP A 304 66.66 -4.34 -22.73
N SER A 305 67.94 -4.65 -22.51
CA SER A 305 68.87 -4.17 -21.48
C SER A 305 69.40 -2.75 -21.69
N ARG A 306 70.01 -2.22 -20.61
CA ARG A 306 71.11 -1.22 -20.56
C ARG A 306 70.77 0.20 -21.05
N PHE A 307 70.89 1.18 -20.16
CA PHE A 307 72.12 1.97 -20.02
C PHE A 307 72.01 2.94 -18.83
N GLY A 308 73.05 2.97 -18.01
CA GLY A 308 73.24 4.00 -16.99
C GLY A 308 73.92 5.25 -17.57
N GLY A 309 73.82 6.34 -16.82
CA GLY A 309 74.56 7.57 -17.07
C GLY A 309 74.04 8.71 -16.18
N LYS A 310 74.58 8.80 -14.95
CA LYS A 310 75.47 9.88 -14.46
C LYS A 310 74.77 11.24 -14.19
N LYS A 311 74.77 11.65 -12.90
CA LYS A 311 75.58 12.75 -12.30
C LYS A 311 75.04 14.16 -12.64
N ASN A 312 75.04 15.18 -11.80
CA ASN A 312 75.65 15.51 -10.50
C ASN A 312 75.02 16.87 -10.11
N LYS A 313 74.70 17.13 -8.85
CA LYS A 313 75.49 17.98 -7.93
C LYS A 313 74.79 18.08 -6.59
#